data_AF-A0A3M1RLU9-F1
#
_entry.id   AF-A0A3M1RLU9-F1
#
_cell.length_a   1.000
_cell.length_b   1.000
_cell.length_c   1.000
_cell.angle_alpha   90.00
_cell.angle_beta   90.00
_cell.angle_gamma   90.00
#
_symmetry.space_group_name_H-M   'P 1'
#
loop_
_entity.id
_entity.type
_entity.pdbx_description
1 polymer ?
#
loop_
_entity_poly.entity_id
_entity_poly.type
_entity_poly.pdbx_seq_one_letter_code
_entity_poly.pdbx_strand_id
1 'polypeptide(L)' 'MAGTWFLRQQGNPQVYGPIEPETLRRYAAEGRVRPGDMVAQSPEGPWYPAEKVRGLFGETQTSNAPPAA' A
#
# COMPACT_ATOMS: atom_id res chain seq x y z
N MET A 1 -11.10 8.23 13.89
CA MET A 1 -9.68 8.65 13.78
C MET A 1 -9.09 7.88 12.61
N ALA A 2 -8.98 8.50 11.43
CA ALA A 2 -8.43 7.85 10.25
C ALA A 2 -6.90 7.82 10.38
N GLY A 3 -6.32 6.63 10.56
CA GLY A 3 -4.88 6.46 10.64
C GLY A 3 -4.24 6.65 9.26
N THR A 4 -3.29 7.55 9.15
CA THR A 4 -2.56 7.80 7.90
C THR A 4 -1.50 6.73 7.65
N TRP A 5 -1.34 6.33 6.40
CA TRP A 5 -0.30 5.43 5.94
C TRP A 5 0.68 6.12 5.00
N PHE A 6 1.88 5.58 4.98
CA PHE A 6 2.98 5.97 4.11
C PHE A 6 3.46 4.72 3.38
N LEU A 7 3.75 4.87 2.10
CA LEU A 7 4.27 3.83 1.23
C LEU A 7 5.66 4.22 0.77
N ARG A 8 6.57 3.26 0.70
CA ARG A 8 7.91 3.41 0.19
C ARG A 8 8.21 2.22 -0.71
N GLN A 9 8.48 2.50 -1.98
CA GLN A 9 8.76 1.46 -2.95
C GLN A 9 10.15 0.86 -2.72
N GLN A 10 10.28 -0.45 -2.91
CA GLN A 10 11.57 -1.11 -2.78
C GLN A 10 12.56 -0.55 -3.82
N GLY A 11 13.72 -0.08 -3.36
CA GLY A 11 14.73 0.55 -4.21
C GLY A 11 14.51 2.04 -4.49
N ASN A 12 13.45 2.66 -3.96
CA ASN A 12 13.20 4.09 -4.05
C ASN A 12 13.32 4.76 -2.67
N PRO A 13 14.11 5.84 -2.49
CA PRO A 13 14.12 6.62 -1.26
C PRO A 13 12.83 7.42 -1.05
N GLN A 14 11.99 7.58 -2.08
CA GLN A 14 10.79 8.40 -2.00
C GLN A 14 9.70 7.75 -1.15
N VAL A 15 9.16 8.54 -0.22
CA VAL A 15 7.99 8.20 0.59
C VAL A 15 6.75 8.86 -0.02
N TYR A 16 5.74 8.04 -0.26
CA TYR A 16 4.42 8.43 -0.74
C TYR A 16 3.45 8.44 0.43
N GLY A 17 2.92 9.61 0.77
CA GLY A 17 2.05 9.81 1.93
C GLY A 17 1.77 11.29 2.15
N PRO A 18 0.77 11.64 2.98
CA PRO A 18 -0.14 10.77 3.74
C PRO A 18 -1.22 10.09 2.86
N ILE A 19 -1.37 8.76 2.95
CA ILE A 19 -2.39 7.98 2.22
C ILE A 19 -3.40 7.41 3.21
N GLU A 20 -4.69 7.49 2.90
CA GLU A 20 -5.73 6.86 3.70
C GLU A 20 -5.69 5.32 3.58
N PRO A 21 -6.04 4.56 4.63
CA PRO A 21 -5.94 3.10 4.63
C PRO A 21 -6.81 2.47 3.53
N GLU A 22 -7.97 3.05 3.25
CA GLU A 22 -8.85 2.62 2.16
C GLU A 22 -8.19 2.82 0.79
N THR A 23 -7.55 3.97 0.59
CA THR A 23 -6.80 4.30 -0.64
C THR A 23 -5.57 3.41 -0.79
N LEU A 24 -4.84 3.13 0.29
CA LEU A 24 -3.72 2.20 0.26
C LEU A 24 -4.18 0.79 -0.16
N ARG A 25 -5.33 0.33 0.35
CA ARG A 25 -5.93 -0.93 -0.07
C ARG A 25 -6.37 -0.93 -1.52
N ARG A 26 -6.91 0.18 -2.03
CA ARG A 26 -7.18 0.33 -3.47
C ARG A 26 -5.91 0.24 -4.30
N TYR A 27 -4.84 0.91 -3.90
CA TYR A 27 -3.55 0.82 -4.61
C TYR A 27 -2.95 -0.59 -4.59
N ALA A 28 -3.11 -1.33 -3.50
CA ALA A 28 -2.74 -2.74 -3.45
C ALA A 28 -3.62 -3.58 -4.39
N ALA A 29 -4.94 -3.34 -4.42
CA ALA A 29 -5.87 -4.02 -5.33
C ALA A 29 -5.61 -3.68 -6.82
N GLU A 30 -5.17 -2.45 -7.11
CA GLU A 30 -4.79 -1.98 -8.45
C GLU A 30 -3.40 -2.50 -8.90
N GLY A 31 -2.64 -3.16 -8.01
CA GLY A 31 -1.27 -3.59 -8.29
C GLY A 31 -0.23 -2.46 -8.28
N ARG A 32 -0.59 -1.28 -7.78
CA ARG A 32 0.33 -0.15 -7.59
C ARG A 32 1.23 -0.33 -6.37
N VAL A 33 0.75 -1.06 -5.36
CA VAL A 33 1.54 -1.49 -4.19
C VAL A 33 1.90 -2.95 -4.36
N ARG A 34 3.20 -3.24 -4.32
CA ARG A 34 3.73 -4.60 -4.36
C ARG A 34 3.85 -5.16 -2.94
N PRO A 35 3.75 -6.48 -2.75
CA PRO A 35 3.94 -7.11 -1.43
C PRO A 35 5.30 -6.78 -0.79
N GLY A 36 6.35 -6.61 -1.61
CA GLY A 36 7.69 -6.23 -1.15
C GLY A 36 7.91 -4.72 -0.94
N ASP A 37 6.92 -3.87 -1.22
CA ASP A 37 6.98 -2.46 -0.86
C ASP A 37 6.84 -2.29 0.65
N MET A 38 7.39 -1.22 1.19
CA MET A 38 7.38 -0.93 2.61
C MET A 38 6.28 0.06 2.93
N VAL A 39 5.49 -0.19 3.95
CA VAL A 39 4.41 0.68 4.43
C VAL A 39 4.56 0.97 5.92
N ALA A 40 4.21 2.18 6.34
CA ALA A 40 4.27 2.60 7.72
C ALA A 40 3.07 3.45 8.10
N GLN A 41 2.70 3.48 9.37
CA GLN A 41 1.67 4.38 9.89
C GLN A 41 2.23 5.78 10.21
N SER A 42 3.54 5.97 10.03
CA SER A 42 4.24 7.23 10.26
C SER A 42 5.44 7.31 9.32
N PRO A 43 5.86 8.51 8.89
CA PRO A 43 6.99 8.68 7.98
C PRO A 43 8.32 8.26 8.62
N GLU A 44 8.37 8.27 9.96
CA GLU A 44 9.50 7.84 10.77
C GLU A 44 9.60 6.31 10.91
N GLY A 45 8.57 5.58 10.45
CA GLY A 45 8.41 4.14 10.67
C GLY A 45 7.59 3.85 11.94
N PRO A 46 7.57 2.59 12.41
CA PRO A 46 8.22 1.42 11.83
C PRO A 46 7.65 1.05 10.45
N TRP A 47 8.55 0.73 9.52
CA TRP A 47 8.22 0.31 8.17
C TRP A 47 8.07 -1.21 8.12
N TYR A 48 6.95 -1.67 7.59
CA TYR A 48 6.63 -3.07 7.43
C TYR A 48 6.44 -3.40 5.96
N PRO A 49 6.82 -4.60 5.50
CA PRO A 49 6.43 -5.07 4.18
C PRO A 49 4.92 -5.01 4.03
N ALA A 50 4.44 -4.54 2.88
CA ALA A 50 3.02 -4.43 2.59
C ALA A 50 2.32 -5.79 2.78
N GLU A 51 2.97 -6.89 2.38
CA GLU A 51 2.45 -8.26 2.58
C GLU A 51 2.16 -8.60 4.05
N LYS A 52 2.85 -7.97 5.00
CA LYS A 52 2.61 -8.20 6.43
C LYS A 52 1.43 -7.40 6.97
N VAL A 53 0.91 -6.44 6.21
CA VAL A 53 -0.27 -5.65 6.61
C VAL A 53 -1.52 -6.49 6.39
N ARG A 54 -2.11 -6.93 7.49
CA ARG A 54 -3.34 -7.73 7.49
C ARG A 54 -4.46 -6.98 6.77
N GLY A 55 -5.06 -7.63 5.77
CA GLY A 55 -6.18 -7.08 5.01
C GLY A 55 -5.80 -6.07 3.92
N LEU A 56 -4.49 -5.83 3.70
CA LEU A 56 -4.03 -5.02 2.57
C LEU A 56 -4.14 -5.79 1.24
N PHE A 57 -3.77 -7.07 1.28
CA PHE A 57 -3.91 -8.02 0.17
C PHE A 57 -4.92 -9.10 0.60
N GLY A 58 -6.22 -8.79 0.52
CA GLY A 58 -7.27 -9.77 0.80
C GLY A 58 -7.49 -10.73 -0.38
N GLU A 59 -8.00 -11.93 -0.09
CA GLU A 59 -8.25 -13.13 -0.95
C GLU A 59 -8.92 -12.93 -2.33
N THR A 60 -9.23 -11.72 -2.75
CA THR A 60 -9.73 -11.38 -4.10
C THR A 60 -8.60 -10.97 -5.07
N GLN A 61 -7.40 -11.54 -4.93
CA GLN A 61 -6.33 -11.46 -5.92
C GLN A 61 -6.66 -12.29 -7.18
N THR A 62 -7.83 -12.07 -7.76
CA THR A 62 -8.25 -12.53 -9.09
C THR A 62 -9.35 -11.56 -9.53
N SER A 63 -9.00 -10.33 -9.87
CA SER A 63 -9.91 -9.39 -10.55
C SER A 63 -9.09 -8.27 -11.17
N ASN A 64 -8.61 -8.55 -12.38
CA ASN A 64 -8.64 -7.67 -13.56
C ASN A 64 -8.53 -6.15 -13.34
N ALA A 65 -7.52 -5.55 -13.99
CA ALA A 65 -7.33 -4.12 -14.10
C ALA A 65 -8.60 -3.37 -14.57
N PRO A 66 -8.82 -2.10 -14.18
CA PRO A 66 -9.67 -1.24 -14.97
C PRO A 66 -8.95 -0.94 -16.30
N PRO A 67 -9.60 -1.09 -17.47
CA PRO A 67 -9.06 -0.54 -18.70
C PRO A 67 -9.02 0.99 -18.52
N ALA A 68 -7.86 1.59 -18.76
CA ALA A 68 -7.82 3.04 -18.94
C ALA A 68 -8.75 3.40 -20.10
N ALA A 69 -9.63 4.37 -19.84
CA ALA A 69 -10.72 4.83 -20.72
C ALA A 69 -10.23 5.39 -22.06
#